data_AF-A0A945KCW7-F1
#
_entry.id   AF-A0A945KCW7-F1
#
_cell.length_a   1.000
_cell.length_b   1.000
_cell.length_c   1.000
_cell.angle_alpha   90.00
_cell.angle_beta   90.00
_cell.angle_gamma   90.00
#
_symmetry.space_group_name_H-M   'P 1'
#
loop_
_entity.id
_entity.type
_entity.pdbx_description
1 polymer ?
#
loop_
_entity_poly.entity_id
_entity_poly.type
_entity_poly.pdbx_seq_one_letter_code
_entity_poly.pdbx_strand_id
1 'polypeptide(L)'
;MNQSDLDHLTQAVHKAQALKLVLDSEFDALKQQDLASFETLQAQKLEILHFLASDELMEKIKAHTDDQDKAAATVVIWDQVVELMSQCRDLHRRNEILINHKLETIRGALQTIQSPDPLNSVEIYDRLGKMRPNRNRTSVGDA
;
A
#
# COMPACT_ATOMS: atom_id res chain seq x y z
N MET A 1 13.14 42.01 6.75
CA MET A 1 13.77 40.81 6.16
C MET A 1 13.49 39.68 7.15
N ASN A 2 12.54 38.78 6.89
CA ASN A 2 12.34 37.63 7.78
C ASN A 2 12.89 36.41 7.07
N GLN A 3 14.22 36.25 7.15
CA GLN A 3 14.98 35.16 6.54
C GLN A 3 14.41 33.78 6.92
N SER A 4 13.90 33.68 8.16
CA SER A 4 13.31 32.47 8.74
C SER A 4 12.16 31.87 7.91
N ASP A 5 11.31 32.70 7.30
CA ASP A 5 10.09 32.20 6.66
C ASP A 5 10.39 31.64 5.25
N LEU A 6 11.36 32.24 4.54
CA LEU A 6 11.92 31.66 3.31
C LEU A 6 12.68 30.36 3.60
N ASP A 7 13.37 30.30 4.75
CA ASP A 7 14.07 29.10 5.20
C ASP A 7 13.08 27.96 5.47
N HIS A 8 11.92 28.24 6.09
CA HIS A 8 10.86 27.24 6.31
C HIS A 8 10.24 26.72 5.01
N LEU A 9 9.99 27.58 4.04
CA LEU A 9 9.45 27.17 2.74
C LEU A 9 10.46 26.32 1.96
N THR A 10 11.74 26.68 2.02
CA THR A 10 12.84 25.89 1.46
C THR A 10 12.96 24.54 2.16
N GLN A 11 12.78 24.51 3.49
CA GLN A 11 12.75 23.28 4.27
C GLN A 11 11.57 22.38 3.89
N ALA A 12 10.40 22.96 3.59
CA ALA A 12 9.25 22.21 3.09
C ALA A 12 9.52 21.58 1.72
N VAL A 13 10.16 22.31 0.79
CA VAL A 13 10.61 21.73 -0.50
C VAL A 13 11.56 20.56 -0.27
N HIS A 14 12.57 20.74 0.58
CA HIS A 14 13.55 19.69 0.88
C HIS A 14 12.87 18.45 1.51
N LYS A 15 11.90 18.65 2.41
CA LYS A 15 11.13 17.56 3.03
C LYS A 15 10.20 16.87 2.02
N ALA A 16 9.59 17.60 1.09
CA ALA A 16 8.80 17.02 0.01
C ALA A 16 9.67 16.18 -0.96
N GLN A 17 10.89 16.64 -1.27
CA GLN A 17 11.86 15.85 -2.05
C GLN A 17 12.32 14.60 -1.29
N ALA A 18 12.58 14.73 0.02
CA ALA A 18 12.89 13.57 0.87
C ALA A 18 11.74 12.56 0.88
N LEU A 19 10.48 13.02 0.97
CA LEU A 19 9.29 12.16 0.89
C LEU A 19 9.26 11.36 -0.41
N LYS A 20 9.57 12.00 -1.54
CA LYS A 20 9.67 11.34 -2.84
C LYS A 20 10.68 10.20 -2.83
N LEU A 21 11.88 10.45 -2.31
CA LEU A 21 12.93 9.42 -2.20
C LEU A 21 12.52 8.27 -1.27
N VAL A 22 11.86 8.58 -0.15
CA VAL A 22 11.32 7.55 0.76
C VAL A 22 10.31 6.67 0.04
N LEU A 23 9.37 7.26 -0.72
CA LEU A 23 8.37 6.50 -1.48
C LEU A 23 8.99 5.62 -2.57
N ASP A 24 10.05 6.09 -3.24
CA ASP A 24 10.81 5.27 -4.20
C ASP A 24 11.52 4.11 -3.50
N SER A 25 12.16 4.35 -2.35
CA SER A 25 12.81 3.29 -1.56
C SER A 25 11.80 2.28 -0.98
N GLU A 26 10.59 2.73 -0.60
CA GLU A 26 9.50 1.85 -0.19
C GLU A 26 9.09 0.92 -1.34
N PHE A 27 9.00 1.45 -2.56
CA PHE A 27 8.69 0.65 -3.74
C PHE A 27 9.73 -0.46 -3.96
N ASP A 28 11.01 -0.13 -3.83
CA ASP A 28 12.10 -1.09 -4.00
C ASP A 28 12.13 -2.14 -2.88
N ALA A 29 11.93 -1.74 -1.63
CA ALA A 29 11.80 -2.66 -0.49
C ALA A 29 10.61 -3.62 -0.69
N LEU A 30 9.45 -3.11 -1.10
CA LEU A 30 8.27 -3.92 -1.42
C LEU A 30 8.56 -4.90 -2.56
N LYS A 31 9.29 -4.48 -3.59
CA LYS A 31 9.69 -5.35 -4.71
C LYS A 31 10.59 -6.49 -4.24
N GLN A 32 11.57 -6.20 -3.38
CA GLN A 32 12.51 -7.17 -2.81
C GLN A 32 11.93 -8.01 -1.67
N GLN A 33 10.68 -7.77 -1.26
CA GLN A 33 10.03 -8.40 -0.10
C GLN A 33 10.75 -8.11 1.23
N ASP A 34 11.50 -7.02 1.31
CA ASP A 34 12.16 -6.58 2.52
C ASP A 34 11.19 -5.76 3.39
N LEU A 35 10.42 -6.48 4.21
CA LEU A 35 9.42 -5.88 5.10
C LEU A 35 10.04 -5.08 6.25
N ALA A 36 11.23 -5.46 6.71
CA ALA A 36 11.91 -4.75 7.79
C ALA A 36 12.32 -3.35 7.34
N SER A 37 12.97 -3.25 6.17
CA SER A 37 13.29 -1.94 5.59
C SER A 37 12.02 -1.13 5.30
N PHE A 38 10.97 -1.76 4.78
CA PHE A 38 9.69 -1.09 4.53
C PHE A 38 9.06 -0.49 5.81
N GLU A 39 9.07 -1.19 6.94
CA GLU A 39 8.59 -0.63 8.22
C GLU A 39 9.41 0.57 8.70
N THR A 40 10.74 0.53 8.56
CA THR A 40 11.59 1.68 8.91
C THR A 40 11.31 2.90 8.04
N LEU A 41 11.05 2.69 6.75
CA LEU A 41 10.71 3.74 5.79
C LEU A 41 9.33 4.34 6.09
N GLN A 42 8.36 3.55 6.54
CA GLN A 42 7.06 4.07 6.97
C GLN A 42 7.17 5.05 8.16
N ALA A 43 8.03 4.75 9.13
CA ALA A 43 8.27 5.66 10.26
C ALA A 43 8.85 7.00 9.79
N GLN A 44 9.84 6.95 8.88
CA GLN A 44 10.44 8.15 8.28
C GLN A 44 9.42 8.96 7.46
N LYS A 45 8.57 8.28 6.68
CA LYS A 45 7.47 8.89 5.93
C LYS A 45 6.51 9.65 6.84
N LEU A 46 6.11 9.06 7.98
CA LEU A 46 5.20 9.69 8.94
C LEU A 46 5.83 10.94 9.56
N GLU A 47 7.11 10.90 9.92
CA GLU A 47 7.82 12.07 10.45
C GLU A 47 7.84 13.22 9.44
N ILE A 48 8.12 12.91 8.17
CA ILE A 48 8.13 13.91 7.09
C ILE A 48 6.73 14.47 6.86
N LEU A 49 5.70 13.63 6.82
CA LEU A 49 4.31 14.07 6.64
C LEU A 49 3.82 14.92 7.81
N HIS A 50 4.18 14.59 9.05
CA HIS A 50 3.85 15.41 10.22
C HIS A 50 4.46 16.81 10.12
N PHE A 51 5.71 16.90 9.65
CA PHE A 51 6.35 18.21 9.40
C PHE A 51 5.61 18.99 8.30
N LEU A 52 5.31 18.35 7.16
CA LEU A 52 4.63 19.00 6.04
C LEU A 52 3.19 19.40 6.36
N ALA A 53 2.53 18.68 7.27
CA ALA A 53 1.17 18.97 7.74
C ALA A 53 1.12 19.89 8.97
N SER A 54 2.28 20.39 9.44
CA SER A 54 2.32 21.23 10.63
C SER A 54 1.57 22.56 10.40
N ASP A 55 0.72 22.93 11.35
CA ASP A 55 -0.07 24.17 11.30
C ASP A 55 0.83 25.41 11.23
N GLU A 56 2.02 25.35 11.84
CA GLU A 56 3.03 26.42 11.79
C GLU A 56 3.46 26.74 10.34
N LEU A 57 3.67 25.72 9.51
CA LEU A 57 4.01 25.90 8.11
C LEU A 57 2.84 26.58 7.37
N MET A 58 1.62 26.11 7.61
CA MET A 58 0.40 26.58 6.95
C MET A 58 0.05 28.02 7.32
N GLU A 59 0.21 28.43 8.58
CA GLU A 59 -0.02 29.80 9.03
C GLU A 59 0.99 30.78 8.42
N LYS A 60 2.27 30.39 8.36
CA LYS A 60 3.34 31.21 7.78
C LYS A 60 3.16 31.45 6.29
N ILE A 61 2.68 30.46 5.54
CA ILE A 61 2.38 30.59 4.11
C ILE A 61 1.22 31.58 3.87
N LYS A 62 0.16 31.51 4.69
CA LYS A 62 -0.99 32.42 4.58
C LYS A 62 -0.59 33.87 4.86
N ALA A 63 0.26 34.10 5.86
CA ALA A 63 0.71 35.45 6.25
C ALA A 63 1.51 36.20 5.16
N HIS A 64 2.05 35.52 4.15
CA HIS A 64 2.83 36.14 3.07
C HIS A 64 2.06 36.37 1.77
N THR A 65 0.81 35.92 1.66
CA THR A 65 -0.02 36.21 0.49
C THR A 65 -0.51 37.67 0.46
N ASP A 66 -0.47 38.37 1.61
CA ASP A 66 -0.90 39.77 1.74
C ASP A 66 0.14 40.81 1.27
N ASP A 67 1.40 40.44 1.03
CA ASP A 67 2.49 41.37 0.72
C ASP A 67 2.89 41.25 -0.78
N GLN A 68 2.38 42.16 -1.64
CA GLN A 68 2.35 42.02 -3.11
C GLN A 68 3.69 41.71 -3.81
N ASP A 69 4.82 42.29 -3.36
CA ASP A 69 6.13 42.07 -4.00
C ASP A 69 6.83 40.78 -3.55
N LYS A 70 6.51 40.27 -2.34
CA LYS A 70 7.05 39.01 -1.81
C LYS A 70 6.18 37.80 -2.13
N ALA A 71 4.92 38.05 -2.50
CA ALA A 71 3.99 37.05 -2.97
C ALA A 71 4.56 36.29 -4.19
N ALA A 72 5.18 36.97 -5.16
CA ALA A 72 5.64 36.32 -6.39
C ALA A 72 6.68 35.20 -6.16
N ALA A 73 7.73 35.44 -5.37
CA ALA A 73 8.75 34.42 -5.08
C ALA A 73 8.20 33.29 -4.18
N THR A 74 7.39 33.65 -3.19
CA THR A 74 6.75 32.69 -2.27
C THR A 74 5.77 31.77 -3.02
N VAL A 75 5.00 32.33 -3.96
CA VAL A 75 4.06 31.58 -4.81
C VAL A 75 4.77 30.58 -5.71
N VAL A 76 5.90 30.95 -6.32
CA VAL A 76 6.66 30.02 -7.18
C VAL A 76 7.18 28.81 -6.39
N ILE A 77 7.75 29.05 -5.21
CA ILE A 77 8.26 27.96 -4.36
C ILE A 77 7.10 27.11 -3.83
N TRP A 78 5.98 27.74 -3.48
CA TRP A 78 4.78 27.02 -3.05
C TRP A 78 4.21 26.14 -4.17
N ASP A 79 4.16 26.63 -5.40
CA ASP A 79 3.72 25.86 -6.56
C ASP A 79 4.63 24.63 -6.77
N GLN A 80 5.94 24.80 -6.58
CA GLN A 80 6.89 23.68 -6.58
C GLN A 80 6.59 22.64 -5.49
N VAL A 81 6.24 23.05 -4.27
CA VAL A 81 5.84 22.13 -3.19
C VAL A 81 4.57 21.38 -3.57
N VAL A 82 3.57 22.07 -4.12
CA VAL A 82 2.30 21.46 -4.55
C VAL A 82 2.54 20.44 -5.66
N GLU A 83 3.39 20.75 -6.65
CA GLU A 83 3.77 19.84 -7.71
C GLU A 83 4.46 18.58 -7.14
N LEU A 84 5.43 18.76 -6.25
CA LEU A 84 6.13 17.65 -5.59
C LEU A 84 5.17 16.78 -4.77
N MET A 85 4.21 17.37 -4.07
CA MET A 85 3.19 16.63 -3.33
C MET A 85 2.26 15.84 -4.25
N SER A 86 1.93 16.39 -5.43
CA SER A 86 1.18 15.65 -6.45
C SER A 86 1.96 14.42 -6.93
N GLN A 87 3.25 14.57 -7.21
CA GLN A 87 4.13 13.46 -7.59
C GLN A 87 4.24 12.41 -6.47
N CYS A 88 4.38 12.85 -5.21
CA CYS A 88 4.41 11.95 -4.05
C CYS A 88 3.11 11.15 -3.91
N ARG A 89 1.95 11.77 -4.18
CA ARG A 89 0.66 11.06 -4.17
C ARG A 89 0.62 9.94 -5.22
N ASP A 90 1.12 10.20 -6.42
CA ASP A 90 1.14 9.22 -7.50
C ASP A 90 2.11 8.05 -7.20
N LEU A 91 3.28 8.35 -6.62
CA LEU A 91 4.22 7.33 -6.14
C LEU A 91 3.62 6.49 -4.99
N HIS A 92 2.94 7.13 -4.05
CA HIS A 92 2.29 6.41 -2.96
C HIS A 92 1.18 5.47 -3.48
N ARG A 93 0.39 5.94 -4.45
CA ARG A 93 -0.63 5.11 -5.12
C ARG A 93 -0.03 3.91 -5.82
N ARG A 94 1.14 4.08 -6.47
CA ARG A 94 1.89 2.97 -7.08
C ARG A 94 2.29 1.92 -6.02
N ASN A 95 2.76 2.35 -4.85
CA ASN A 95 3.12 1.44 -3.75
C ASN A 95 1.89 0.67 -3.24
N GLU A 96 0.76 1.36 -3.08
CA GLU A 96 -0.51 0.75 -2.66
C GLU A 96 -0.98 -0.34 -3.64
N ILE A 97 -0.93 -0.08 -4.94
CA ILE A 97 -1.28 -1.07 -5.98
C ILE A 97 -0.40 -2.32 -5.85
N LEU A 98 0.91 -2.16 -5.63
CA LEU A 98 1.84 -3.28 -5.48
C LEU A 98 1.53 -4.11 -4.23
N ILE A 99 1.22 -3.46 -3.11
CA ILE A 99 0.83 -4.12 -1.86
C ILE A 99 -0.46 -4.92 -2.06
N ASN A 100 -1.49 -4.29 -2.63
CA ASN A 100 -2.78 -4.94 -2.88
C ASN A 100 -2.63 -6.16 -3.79
N HIS A 101 -1.84 -6.05 -4.87
CA HIS A 101 -1.59 -7.18 -5.76
C HIS A 101 -0.88 -8.36 -5.06
N LYS A 102 0.09 -8.08 -4.19
CA LYS A 102 0.76 -9.10 -3.38
C LYS A 102 -0.21 -9.77 -2.40
N LEU A 103 -1.07 -9.01 -1.75
CA LEU A 103 -2.09 -9.54 -0.84
C LEU A 103 -3.09 -10.45 -1.56
N GLU A 104 -3.57 -10.05 -2.75
CA GLU A 104 -4.46 -10.87 -3.56
C GLU A 104 -3.80 -12.20 -3.98
N THR A 105 -2.52 -12.15 -4.35
CA THR A 105 -1.76 -13.37 -4.69
C THR A 105 -1.65 -14.32 -3.49
N ILE A 106 -1.37 -13.78 -2.30
CA ILE A 106 -1.30 -14.58 -1.06
C ILE A 106 -2.68 -15.18 -0.72
N ARG A 107 -3.76 -14.40 -0.83
CA ARG A 107 -5.13 -14.86 -0.61
C ARG A 107 -5.50 -15.99 -1.57
N GLY A 108 -5.18 -15.83 -2.86
CA GLY A 108 -5.43 -16.87 -3.88
C GLY A 108 -4.62 -18.15 -3.64
N ALA A 109 -3.35 -18.03 -3.24
CA ALA A 109 -2.52 -19.17 -2.87
C ALA A 109 -3.09 -19.91 -1.64
N LEU A 110 -3.49 -19.19 -0.59
CA LEU A 110 -4.13 -19.77 0.58
C LEU A 110 -5.45 -20.44 0.23
N GLN A 111 -6.29 -19.82 -0.60
CA GLN A 111 -7.54 -20.40 -1.06
C GLN A 111 -7.30 -21.70 -1.86
N THR A 112 -6.24 -21.76 -2.66
CA THR A 112 -5.86 -22.97 -3.41
C THR A 112 -5.42 -24.11 -2.47
N ILE A 113 -4.68 -23.79 -1.41
CA ILE A 113 -4.24 -24.78 -0.39
C ILE A 113 -5.43 -25.24 0.48
N GLN A 114 -6.34 -24.32 0.82
CA GLN A 114 -7.49 -24.61 1.69
C GLN A 114 -8.68 -25.22 0.93
N SER A 115 -8.75 -25.06 -0.38
CA SER A 115 -9.79 -25.69 -1.19
C SER A 115 -9.53 -27.20 -1.23
N PRO A 116 -10.41 -28.03 -0.66
CA PRO A 116 -10.28 -29.47 -0.76
C PRO A 116 -10.31 -29.85 -2.24
N ASP A 117 -9.31 -30.62 -2.67
CA ASP A 117 -9.19 -31.08 -4.05
C ASP A 117 -10.49 -31.79 -4.48
N PRO A 118 -11.23 -31.25 -5.47
CA PRO A 118 -12.47 -31.86 -5.93
C PRO A 118 -12.23 -33.27 -6.52
N LEU A 119 -11.00 -33.59 -6.94
CA LEU A 119 -10.63 -34.93 -7.40
C LEU A 119 -10.39 -35.91 -6.24
N ASN A 120 -10.04 -35.41 -5.05
CA ASN A 120 -9.80 -36.25 -3.86
C ASN A 120 -11.10 -36.69 -3.16
N SER A 121 -12.23 -36.05 -3.49
CA SER A 121 -13.57 -36.57 -3.12
C SER A 121 -14.03 -37.74 -4.02
N VAL A 122 -13.47 -37.83 -5.24
CA VAL A 122 -13.77 -38.88 -6.22
C VAL A 122 -12.82 -40.07 -6.10
N GLU A 123 -11.58 -39.88 -5.61
CA GLU A 123 -10.65 -41.00 -5.33
C GLU A 123 -11.06 -41.88 -4.13
N ILE A 124 -12.12 -41.52 -3.40
CA ILE A 124 -12.79 -42.38 -2.41
C ILE A 124 -13.72 -43.40 -3.10
N TYR A 125 -14.08 -43.20 -4.37
CA TYR A 125 -14.69 -44.22 -5.21
C TYR A 125 -13.63 -45.14 -5.84
N ASP A 126 -13.13 -46.04 -5.00
CA ASP A 126 -12.68 -47.41 -5.28
C ASP A 126 -11.83 -47.67 -6.55
N ARG A 127 -10.50 -47.61 -6.39
CA ARG A 127 -9.54 -48.22 -7.35
C ARG A 127 -9.62 -49.76 -7.42
N LEU A 128 -10.56 -50.42 -6.73
CA LEU A 128 -10.80 -51.86 -6.82
C LEU A 128 -12.03 -52.26 -7.65
N GLY A 129 -12.80 -51.32 -8.19
CA GLY A 129 -13.89 -51.62 -9.14
C GLY A 129 -14.92 -52.65 -8.62
N LYS A 130 -15.25 -52.63 -7.32
CA LYS A 130 -16.25 -53.54 -6.74
C LYS A 130 -17.32 -52.74 -6.02
N MET A 131 -18.42 -52.45 -6.73
CA MET A 131 -19.68 -52.13 -6.06
C MET A 131 -20.09 -53.31 -5.18
N ARG A 132 -20.12 -53.12 -3.86
CA ARG A 132 -20.66 -54.10 -2.92
C ARG A 132 -22.15 -54.29 -3.24
N PRO A 133 -22.60 -55.50 -3.62
CA PRO A 133 -24.02 -55.73 -3.83
C PRO A 133 -24.73 -55.69 -2.48
N ASN A 134 -25.65 -54.74 -2.31
CA ASN A 134 -26.52 -54.65 -1.15
C ASN A 134 -27.47 -55.86 -1.14
N ARG A 135 -27.08 -56.93 -0.45
CA ARG A 135 -27.82 -58.19 -0.39
C ARG A 135 -28.84 -58.15 0.74
N ASN A 136 -29.86 -57.30 0.61
CA ASN A 136 -31.11 -57.48 1.35
C ASN A 136 -31.99 -58.50 0.60
N ARG A 137 -31.73 -59.78 0.86
CA ARG A 137 -32.67 -60.87 0.60
C ARG A 137 -33.29 -61.28 1.94
N THR A 138 -34.40 -60.66 2.30
CA THR A 138 -35.32 -61.25 3.28
C THR A 138 -36.13 -62.31 2.54
N SER A 139 -35.94 -63.56 2.93
CA SER A 139 -36.61 -64.74 2.43
C SER A 139 -37.89 -64.99 3.24
N VAL A 140 -39.05 -64.97 2.58
CA VAL A 140 -40.30 -65.63 3.00
C VAL A 140 -40.97 -65.97 1.66
N GLY A 141 -41.09 -67.21 1.20
CA GLY A 141 -41.68 -68.39 1.83
C GLY A 141 -42.87 -68.78 0.94
N ASP A 142 -42.70 -69.83 0.14
CA ASP A 142 -43.64 -70.38 -0.85
C ASP A 142 -44.58 -71.39 -0.18
N ALA A 143 -45.91 -71.27 -0.39
CA ALA A 143 -46.96 -72.32 -0.37
C ALA A 143 -48.36 -71.69 -0.35
#